data_AF-A0A1H2WL79-F1
#
_entry.id   AF-A0A1H2WL79-F1
#
_cell.length_a   1.000
_cell.length_b   1.000
_cell.length_c   1.000
_cell.angle_alpha   90.00
_cell.angle_beta   90.00
_cell.angle_gamma   90.00
#
_symmetry.space_group_name_H-M   'P 1'
#
loop_
_entity.id
_entity.type
_entity.pdbx_description
1 polymer ?
#
loop_
_entity_poly.entity_id
_entity_poly.type
_entity_poly.pdbx_seq_one_letter_code
_entity_poly.pdbx_strand_id
1 'polypeptide(L)'
;MQLGFGFGLEPAKTTIPNLRPKSFIKAKSDFVLDFMDLLQSPIIVYPSQWQDAVPKHLLNNITMARMLTQMRGEHMASLTEVVAYMMPRTFESPMASE
;
A
#
# COMPACT_ATOMS: atom_id res chain seq x y z
N MET A 1 35.27 18.75 -9.18
CA MET A 1 35.21 17.30 -9.47
C MET A 1 33.99 16.75 -8.77
N GLN A 2 32.96 16.34 -9.52
CA GLN A 2 31.73 15.78 -8.98
C GLN A 2 31.73 14.29 -9.30
N LEU A 3 31.76 13.45 -8.27
CA LEU A 3 31.75 11.99 -8.43
C LEU A 3 30.38 11.55 -8.97
N GLY A 4 30.37 11.04 -10.21
CA GLY A 4 29.17 10.51 -10.86
C GLY A 4 28.83 9.12 -10.33
N PHE A 5 27.85 9.04 -9.43
CA PHE A 5 27.17 7.78 -9.15
C PHE A 5 26.28 7.44 -10.34
N GLY A 6 26.64 6.37 -11.05
CA GLY A 6 25.95 5.90 -12.25
C GLY A 6 24.56 5.34 -11.95
N PHE A 7 23.59 6.21 -11.71
CA PHE A 7 22.16 5.90 -11.82
C PHE A 7 21.63 6.44 -13.14
N GLY A 8 22.16 5.90 -14.24
CA GLY A 8 21.59 6.07 -15.57
C GLY A 8 20.37 5.19 -15.74
N LEU A 9 19.26 5.53 -15.09
CA LEU A 9 17.95 5.01 -15.44
C LEU A 9 17.37 5.96 -16.50
N GLU A 10 17.58 5.61 -17.77
CA GLU A 10 16.84 6.21 -18.89
C GLU A 10 15.33 6.11 -18.57
N PRO A 11 14.55 7.20 -18.65
CA PRO A 11 13.11 7.11 -18.44
C PRO A 11 12.53 6.21 -19.53
N ALA A 12 12.01 5.05 -19.14
CA ALA A 12 11.30 4.17 -20.05
C ALA A 12 10.20 4.98 -20.74
N LYS A 13 10.31 5.16 -22.06
CA LYS A 13 9.26 5.77 -22.88
C LYS A 13 8.08 4.81 -22.89
N THR A 14 7.17 4.98 -21.94
CA THR A 14 5.90 4.25 -21.93
C THR A 14 5.08 4.75 -23.11
N THR A 15 5.06 3.99 -24.20
CA THR A 15 4.06 4.12 -25.25
C THR A 15 2.70 4.07 -24.57
N ILE A 16 1.91 5.14 -24.66
CA ILE A 16 0.52 5.14 -24.21
C ILE A 16 -0.25 4.32 -25.26
N PRO A 17 -0.67 3.06 -25.00
CA PRO A 17 -1.57 2.41 -25.91
C PRO A 17 -2.91 3.16 -25.86
N ASN A 18 -3.43 3.51 -27.03
CA ASN A 18 -4.76 4.08 -27.24
C ASN A 18 -5.79 3.43 -26.28
N LEU A 19 -6.12 4.15 -25.20
CA LEU A 19 -7.20 3.77 -24.30
C LEU A 19 -8.50 4.13 -25.01
N ARG A 20 -9.00 3.20 -25.82
CA ARG A 20 -10.41 3.19 -26.23
C ARG A 20 -11.23 3.35 -24.94
N PRO A 21 -12.23 4.25 -24.88
CA PRO A 21 -13.05 4.38 -23.67
C PRO A 21 -13.69 3.02 -23.41
N LYS A 22 -13.22 2.32 -22.38
CA LYS A 22 -13.83 1.08 -21.92
C LYS A 22 -15.28 1.44 -21.64
N SER A 23 -16.19 0.70 -22.28
CA SER A 23 -17.64 0.87 -22.17
C SER A 23 -18.05 1.19 -20.72
N PHE A 24 -18.90 2.20 -20.55
CA PHE A 24 -19.39 2.69 -19.24
C PHE A 24 -19.91 1.57 -18.31
N ILE A 25 -20.27 0.40 -18.86
CA ILE A 25 -20.73 -0.79 -18.13
C ILE A 25 -19.57 -1.46 -17.35
N LYS A 26 -18.33 -1.45 -17.87
CA LYS A 26 -17.16 -2.00 -17.16
C LYS A 26 -16.79 -1.15 -15.94
N ALA A 27 -16.86 0.18 -16.06
CA ALA A 27 -16.50 1.12 -15.00
C ALA A 27 -17.41 1.00 -13.75
N LYS A 28 -18.69 0.68 -13.93
CA LYS A 28 -19.63 0.52 -12.81
C LYS A 28 -19.44 -0.81 -12.07
N SER A 29 -18.98 -1.84 -12.76
CA SER A 29 -18.61 -3.14 -12.17
C SER A 29 -17.31 -3.05 -11.38
N ASP A 30 -16.33 -2.28 -11.86
CA ASP A 30 -15.05 -2.05 -11.15
C ASP A 30 -15.30 -1.40 -9.78
N PHE A 31 -16.16 -0.38 -9.71
CA PHE A 31 -16.38 0.35 -8.46
C PHE A 31 -16.82 -0.54 -7.29
N VAL A 32 -17.80 -1.43 -7.51
CA VAL A 32 -18.30 -2.29 -6.42
C VAL A 32 -17.22 -3.29 -5.98
N LEU A 33 -16.47 -3.84 -6.94
CA LEU A 33 -15.38 -4.77 -6.63
C LEU A 33 -14.25 -4.08 -5.87
N ASP A 34 -13.81 -2.92 -6.36
CA ASP A 34 -12.78 -2.10 -5.71
C ASP A 34 -13.22 -1.66 -4.32
N PHE A 35 -14.47 -1.22 -4.18
CA PHE A 35 -15.00 -0.80 -2.88
C PHE A 35 -15.11 -1.96 -1.89
N MET A 36 -15.60 -3.12 -2.34
CA MET A 36 -15.64 -4.33 -1.51
C MET A 36 -14.23 -4.79 -1.13
N ASP A 37 -13.27 -4.69 -2.03
CA ASP A 37 -11.87 -5.02 -1.76
C ASP A 37 -11.29 -4.08 -0.69
N LEU A 38 -11.51 -2.76 -0.77
CA LEU A 38 -11.04 -1.83 0.26
C LEU A 38 -11.58 -2.14 1.66
N LEU A 39 -12.84 -2.61 1.73
CA LEU A 39 -13.53 -2.95 2.98
C LEU A 39 -13.10 -4.29 3.57
N GLN A 40 -12.93 -5.31 2.73
CA GLN A 40 -12.77 -6.70 3.17
C GLN A 40 -11.35 -7.24 2.99
N SER A 41 -10.50 -6.56 2.23
CA SER A 41 -9.13 -6.99 2.02
C SER A 41 -8.38 -7.07 3.35
N PRO A 42 -7.66 -8.16 3.62
CA PRO A 42 -6.95 -8.32 4.88
C PRO A 42 -5.92 -7.21 5.09
N ILE A 43 -5.64 -6.89 6.35
CA ILE A 43 -4.54 -6.00 6.71
C ILE A 43 -3.26 -6.83 6.72
N ILE A 44 -2.27 -6.41 5.93
CA ILE A 44 -0.99 -7.10 5.81
C ILE A 44 0.01 -6.45 6.77
N VAL A 45 0.67 -7.27 7.55
CA VAL A 45 1.71 -6.89 8.51
C VAL A 45 2.94 -7.77 8.31
N TYR A 46 4.13 -7.27 8.65
CA TYR A 46 5.35 -8.05 8.48
C TYR A 46 5.33 -9.31 9.37
N PRO A 47 5.64 -10.50 8.82
CA PRO A 47 5.57 -11.74 9.57
C PRO A 47 6.76 -11.85 10.54
N SER A 48 6.54 -11.40 11.78
CA SER A 48 7.51 -11.52 12.88
C SER A 48 6.82 -11.91 14.19
N GLN A 49 7.59 -12.18 15.23
CA GLN A 49 7.07 -12.42 16.58
C GLN A 49 6.27 -11.23 17.14
N TRP A 50 6.44 -10.04 16.54
CA TRP A 50 5.76 -8.81 16.93
C TRP A 50 4.53 -8.48 16.08
N GLN A 51 4.08 -9.40 15.23
CA GLN A 51 2.92 -9.19 14.36
C GLN A 51 1.67 -8.74 15.15
N ASP A 52 1.46 -9.34 16.32
CA ASP A 52 0.31 -9.04 17.19
C ASP A 52 0.51 -7.80 18.08
N ALA A 53 1.71 -7.20 18.06
CA ALA A 53 2.03 -5.99 18.82
C ALA A 53 1.63 -4.70 18.10
N VAL A 54 1.11 -4.78 16.86
CA VAL A 54 0.62 -3.60 16.15
C VAL A 54 -0.60 -3.02 16.88
N PRO A 55 -0.60 -1.72 17.22
CA PRO A 55 -1.70 -1.11 17.95
C PRO A 55 -3.05 -1.25 17.25
N LYS A 56 -4.07 -1.73 17.95
CA LYS A 56 -5.44 -1.90 17.41
C LYS A 56 -6.03 -0.61 16.84
N HIS A 57 -5.72 0.54 17.46
CA HIS A 57 -6.15 1.85 16.94
C HIS A 57 -5.57 2.13 15.54
N LEU A 58 -4.31 1.74 15.27
CA LEU A 58 -3.71 1.87 13.95
C LEU A 58 -4.43 0.97 12.93
N LEU A 59 -4.68 -0.29 13.30
CA LEU A 59 -5.37 -1.26 12.44
C LEU A 59 -6.80 -0.80 12.09
N ASN A 60 -7.54 -0.28 13.07
CA ASN A 60 -8.90 0.20 12.88
C ASN A 60 -9.00 1.40 11.90
N ASN A 61 -7.91 2.14 11.72
CA ASN A 61 -7.88 3.31 10.84
C ASN A 61 -7.52 2.95 9.38
N ILE A 62 -7.08 1.71 9.09
CA ILE A 62 -6.61 1.32 7.75
C ILE A 62 -7.74 1.36 6.73
N THR A 63 -8.94 0.86 7.05
CA THR A 63 -10.07 0.88 6.11
C THR A 63 -10.45 2.30 5.69
N MET A 64 -10.47 3.24 6.64
CA MET A 64 -10.74 4.64 6.34
C MET A 64 -9.62 5.27 5.51
N ALA A 65 -8.35 4.96 5.82
CA ALA A 65 -7.21 5.42 5.05
C ALA A 65 -7.25 4.92 3.60
N ARG A 66 -7.56 3.63 3.39
CA ARG A 66 -7.78 3.02 2.06
C ARG A 66 -8.85 3.74 1.26
N MET A 67 -10.00 4.06 1.88
CA MET A 67 -11.05 4.83 1.22
C MET A 67 -10.59 6.23 0.81
N LEU A 68 -9.92 6.96 1.71
CA LEU A 68 -9.44 8.32 1.43
C LEU A 68 -8.40 8.33 0.31
N THR A 69 -7.47 7.37 0.31
CA THR A 69 -6.47 7.18 -0.74
C THR A 69 -7.15 6.89 -2.09
N GLN A 70 -8.15 6.00 -2.13
CA GLN A 70 -8.88 5.75 -3.37
C GLN A 70 -9.74 6.95 -3.82
N MET A 71 -10.36 7.70 -2.90
CA MET A 71 -11.08 8.92 -3.27
C MET A 71 -10.17 9.99 -3.89
N ARG A 72 -8.86 9.95 -3.60
CA ARG A 72 -7.84 10.81 -4.22
C ARG A 72 -7.32 10.26 -5.55
N GLY A 73 -7.72 9.06 -5.97
CA GLY A 73 -7.21 8.38 -7.16
C GLY A 73 -5.78 7.85 -6.97
N GLU A 74 -5.33 7.68 -5.73
CA GLU A 74 -4.04 7.09 -5.42
C GLU A 74 -4.16 5.55 -5.44
N HIS A 75 -3.26 4.88 -6.17
CA HIS A 75 -3.23 3.43 -6.28
C HIS A 75 -2.24 2.74 -5.33
N MET A 76 -1.50 3.52 -4.52
CA MET A 76 -0.52 2.98 -3.57
C MET A 76 -1.17 2.75 -2.19
N ALA A 77 -0.54 1.91 -1.37
CA ALA A 77 -0.97 1.71 0.00
C ALA A 77 -0.90 3.02 0.80
N SER A 78 -1.86 3.21 1.70
CA SER A 78 -1.89 4.39 2.56
C SER A 78 -0.70 4.41 3.53
N LEU A 79 -0.29 5.59 3.99
CA LEU A 79 0.78 5.72 4.98
C LEU A 79 0.49 4.90 6.26
N THR A 80 -0.77 4.88 6.70
CA THR A 80 -1.23 4.10 7.86
C THR A 80 -0.95 2.61 7.69
N GLU A 81 -1.20 2.09 6.50
CA GLU A 81 -1.01 0.68 6.14
C GLU A 81 0.48 0.34 6.00
N VAL A 82 1.27 1.25 5.44
CA VAL A 82 2.73 1.14 5.37
C VAL A 82 3.37 1.14 6.76
N VAL A 83 2.90 1.98 7.68
CA VAL A 83 3.37 1.98 9.08
C VAL A 83 3.01 0.67 9.77
N ALA A 84 1.77 0.19 9.62
CA ALA A 84 1.34 -1.08 10.20
C ALA A 84 2.20 -2.25 9.68
N TYR A 85 2.57 -2.23 8.40
CA TYR A 85 3.46 -3.23 7.82
C TYR A 85 4.89 -3.16 8.38
N MET A 86 5.48 -1.97 8.48
CA MET A 86 6.88 -1.82 8.90
C MET A 86 7.08 -2.00 10.41
N MET A 87 6.08 -1.69 11.24
CA MET A 87 6.22 -1.64 12.70
C MET A 87 6.73 -2.97 13.32
N PRO A 88 6.19 -4.17 12.98
CA PRO A 88 6.71 -5.44 13.49
C PRO A 88 8.12 -5.79 13.02
N ARG A 89 8.60 -5.16 11.93
CA ARG A 89 9.96 -5.33 11.42
C ARG A 89 10.97 -4.45 12.16
N THR A 90 10.53 -3.28 12.63
CA THR A 90 11.38 -2.29 13.32
C THR A 90 11.48 -2.53 14.82
N PHE A 91 10.63 -3.39 15.38
CA PHE A 91 10.75 -3.75 16.79
C PHE A 91 11.94 -4.69 17.00
N GLU A 92 12.82 -4.29 17.91
CA GLU A 92 13.88 -5.14 18.44
C GLU A 92 13.24 -6.43 18.99
N SER A 93 13.82 -7.58 18.66
CA SER A 93 13.47 -8.84 19.31
C SER A 93 13.55 -8.63 20.83
N PRO A 94 12.63 -9.21 21.64
CA PRO A 94 12.85 -9.17 23.09
C PRO A 94 14.24 -9.75 23.35
N MET A 95 15.06 -9.03 24.12
CA MET A 95 16.37 -9.54 24.52
C MET A 95 16.16 -10.94 25.08
N ALA A 96 16.91 -11.93 24.57
CA ALA A 96 16.92 -13.24 25.17
C ALA A 96 17.24 -13.04 26.65
N SER A 97 16.32 -13.42 27.53
CA SER A 97 16.60 -13.52 28.96
C SER A 97 17.85 -14.39 29.11
N GLU A 98 18.82 -13.89 29.88
CA GLU A 98 20.02 -14.64 30.28
C GLU A 98 19.68 -16.03 30.86
#